data_AF-A0AAP3DLC8-F1
#
_entry.id   AF-A0AAP3DLC8-F1
#
_cell.length_a   1.000
_cell.length_b   1.000
_cell.length_c   1.000
_cell.angle_alpha   90.00
_cell.angle_beta   90.00
_cell.angle_gamma   90.00
#
_symmetry.space_group_name_H-M   'P 1'
#
loop_
_entity.id
_entity.type
_entity.pdbx_description
1 polymer ?
#
loop_
_entity_poly.entity_id
_entity_poly.type
_entity_poly.pdbx_seq_one_letter_code
_entity_poly.pdbx_strand_id
1 'polypeptide(L)'
;RRARKAEVAEVTLSPSERYQIINRTIRQYNLRDVTRYLCKLARVSASGYYRWLRAEKTRQLREDADEHDIKLIKKHFDALRGKAG
;
A
#
# COMPACT_ATOMS: atom_id res chain seq x y z
N ARG A 1 27.08 -21.36 28.04
CA ARG A 1 27.32 -19.91 27.83
C ARG A 1 26.95 -19.56 26.38
N ARG A 2 25.78 -18.97 26.12
CA ARG A 2 25.37 -18.52 24.77
C ARG A 2 25.63 -17.02 24.67
N ALA A 3 26.61 -16.62 23.87
CA ALA A 3 26.77 -15.23 23.47
C ALA A 3 25.60 -14.85 22.55
N ARG A 4 24.81 -13.86 22.95
CA ARG A 4 23.78 -13.28 22.07
C ARG A 4 24.50 -12.40 21.05
N LYS A 5 24.57 -12.88 19.80
CA LYS A 5 24.95 -12.05 18.67
C LYS A 5 23.73 -11.20 18.33
N ALA A 6 23.81 -9.90 18.59
CA ALA A 6 22.82 -8.93 18.16
C ALA A 6 22.92 -8.81 16.63
N GLU A 7 22.18 -9.67 15.92
CA GLU A 7 21.96 -9.55 14.50
C GLU A 7 20.99 -8.38 14.31
N VAL A 8 21.49 -7.28 13.74
CA VAL A 8 20.64 -6.23 13.21
C VAL A 8 19.82 -6.91 12.12
N ALA A 9 18.59 -7.31 12.45
CA ALA A 9 17.68 -7.90 11.49
C ALA A 9 17.55 -6.91 10.33
N GLU A 10 18.21 -7.21 9.20
CA GLU A 10 17.97 -6.48 7.97
C GLU A 10 16.47 -6.54 7.72
N VAL A 11 15.79 -5.41 7.83
CA VAL A 11 14.38 -5.32 7.47
C VAL A 11 14.31 -5.57 5.97
N THR A 12 14.06 -6.82 5.60
CA THR A 12 13.94 -7.26 4.21
C THR A 12 12.58 -6.83 3.68
N LEU A 13 12.46 -5.55 3.35
CA LEU A 13 11.25 -5.03 2.70
C LEU A 13 11.02 -5.76 1.39
N SER A 14 9.78 -6.24 1.19
CA SER A 14 9.33 -6.80 -0.07
C SER A 14 9.42 -5.76 -1.20
N PRO A 15 9.50 -6.19 -2.47
CA PRO A 15 9.47 -5.26 -3.59
C PRO A 15 8.23 -4.35 -3.58
N SER A 16 7.08 -4.87 -3.14
CA SER A 16 5.83 -4.10 -3.05
C SER A 16 5.92 -2.95 -2.04
N GLU A 17 6.45 -3.22 -0.85
CA GLU A 17 6.65 -2.18 0.19
C GLU A 17 7.64 -1.11 -0.27
N ARG A 18 8.70 -1.52 -0.97
CA ARG A 18 9.66 -0.59 -1.58
C ARG A 18 8.97 0.31 -2.61
N TYR A 19 8.13 -0.24 -3.49
CA TYR A 19 7.36 0.54 -4.45
C TYR A 19 6.37 1.49 -3.76
N GLN A 20 5.74 1.07 -2.66
CA GLN A 20 4.83 1.89 -1.88
C GLN A 20 5.54 3.10 -1.27
N ILE A 21 6.73 2.91 -0.68
CA ILE A 21 7.55 4.00 -0.12
C ILE A 21 7.96 4.98 -1.24
N ILE A 22 8.41 4.48 -2.40
CA ILE A 22 8.75 5.31 -3.56
C ILE A 22 7.56 6.15 -4.01
N ASN A 23 6.39 5.52 -4.20
CA ASN A 23 5.17 6.21 -4.65
C ASN A 23 4.70 7.26 -3.62
N ARG A 24 4.75 6.94 -2.32
CA ARG A 24 4.42 7.88 -1.25
C ARG A 24 5.36 9.09 -1.26
N THR A 25 6.66 8.86 -1.43
CA THR A 25 7.68 9.92 -1.48
C THR A 25 7.46 10.84 -2.67
N ILE A 26 7.23 10.27 -3.86
CA ILE A 26 6.93 11.03 -5.08
C ILE A 26 5.68 11.90 -4.90
N ARG A 27 4.60 11.34 -4.34
CA ARG A 27 3.33 12.06 -4.13
C ARG A 27 3.45 13.15 -3.07
N GLN A 28 4.15 12.87 -1.97
CA GLN A 28 4.29 13.81 -0.85
C GLN A 28 5.11 15.04 -1.23
N TYR A 29 6.17 14.86 -2.02
CA TYR A 29 7.08 15.94 -2.41
C TYR A 29 6.88 16.41 -3.86
N ASN A 30 5.84 15.91 -4.54
CA ASN A 30 5.51 16.19 -5.94
C ASN A 30 6.73 16.08 -6.90
N LEU A 31 7.59 15.08 -6.66
CA LEU A 31 8.84 14.91 -7.38
C LEU A 31 8.56 14.36 -8.79
N ARG A 32 9.03 15.05 -9.81
CA ARG A 32 8.92 14.63 -11.22
C ARG A 32 10.22 14.01 -11.69
N ASP A 33 10.14 12.98 -12.53
CA ASP A 33 11.27 12.27 -13.16
C ASP A 33 12.32 11.60 -12.24
N VAL A 34 12.09 11.55 -10.93
CA VAL A 34 12.99 10.88 -9.97
C VAL A 34 12.74 9.38 -9.81
N THR A 35 11.69 8.83 -10.42
CA THR A 35 11.25 7.44 -10.23
C THR A 35 12.38 6.43 -10.48
N ARG A 36 13.17 6.64 -11.55
CA ARG A 36 14.29 5.75 -11.90
C ARG A 36 15.40 5.79 -10.84
N TYR A 37 15.69 6.97 -10.31
CA TYR A 37 16.68 7.17 -9.25
C TYR A 37 16.23 6.46 -7.96
N LEU A 38 14.98 6.66 -7.55
CA LEU A 38 14.42 6.04 -6.36
C LEU A 38 14.34 4.51 -6.47
N CYS A 39 13.99 3.97 -7.65
CA CYS A 39 14.02 2.52 -7.89
C CYS A 39 15.44 1.95 -7.77
N LYS A 40 16.44 2.67 -8.31
CA LYS A 40 17.85 2.29 -8.19
C LYS A 40 18.31 2.30 -6.72
N LEU A 41 17.94 3.33 -5.96
CA LEU A 41 18.24 3.45 -4.53
C LEU A 41 17.62 2.30 -3.72
N ALA A 42 16.36 1.96 -4.02
CA ALA A 42 15.65 0.87 -3.35
C ALA A 42 16.01 -0.53 -3.89
N ARG A 43 16.91 -0.64 -4.87
CA ARG A 43 17.33 -1.90 -5.53
C ARG A 43 16.17 -2.68 -6.14
N VAL A 44 15.21 -1.98 -6.75
CA VAL A 44 14.05 -2.55 -7.45
C VAL A 44 14.01 -2.12 -8.91
N SER A 45 13.26 -2.83 -9.74
CA SER A 45 13.15 -2.49 -11.16
C SER A 45 12.12 -1.39 -11.40
N ALA A 46 12.47 -0.41 -12.25
CA ALA A 46 11.54 0.64 -12.66
C ALA A 46 10.33 0.08 -13.44
N SER A 47 10.55 -0.98 -14.22
CA SER A 47 9.45 -1.69 -14.91
C SER A 47 8.49 -2.36 -13.92
N GLY A 48 9.02 -2.93 -12.83
CA GLY A 48 8.23 -3.48 -11.73
C GLY A 48 7.41 -2.41 -11.01
N TYR A 49 8.00 -1.22 -10.79
CA TYR A 49 7.29 -0.08 -10.21
C TYR A 49 6.05 0.31 -11.03
N TYR A 50 6.16 0.48 -12.35
CA TYR A 50 5.00 0.84 -13.17
C TYR A 50 3.95 -0.27 -13.26
N ARG A 51 4.35 -1.54 -13.21
CA ARG A 51 3.41 -2.67 -13.09
C ARG A 51 2.67 -2.63 -11.77
N TRP A 52 3.39 -2.41 -10.67
CA TRP A 52 2.82 -2.25 -9.34
C TRP A 52 1.88 -1.05 -9.28
N LEU A 53 2.25 0.09 -9.87
CA LEU A 53 1.42 1.30 -9.90
C LEU A 53 0.10 1.11 -10.65
N ARG A 54 0.11 0.35 -11.77
CA ARG A 54 -1.13 -0.01 -12.48
C ARG A 54 -2.02 -0.93 -11.65
N ALA A 55 -1.44 -1.95 -11.05
CA ALA A 55 -2.16 -2.87 -10.16
C ALA A 55 -2.69 -2.16 -8.92
N GLU A 56 -1.95 -1.19 -8.39
CA GLU A 56 -2.33 -0.35 -7.26
C GLU A 56 -3.57 0.48 -7.57
N LYS A 57 -3.63 1.10 -8.76
CA LYS A 57 -4.83 1.81 -9.19
C LYS A 57 -6.04 0.88 -9.28
N THR A 58 -5.86 -0.35 -9.77
CA THR A 58 -6.94 -1.35 -9.78
C THR A 58 -7.35 -1.80 -8.38
N ARG A 59 -6.40 -1.92 -7.44
CA ARG A 59 -6.69 -2.24 -6.03
C ARG A 59 -7.49 -1.12 -5.37
N GLN A 60 -7.04 0.12 -5.50
CA GLN A 60 -7.73 1.28 -4.93
C GLN A 60 -9.17 1.38 -5.44
N LEU A 61 -9.41 1.18 -6.75
CA LEU A 61 -10.77 1.19 -7.30
C LEU A 61 -11.68 0.08 -6.73
N ARG A 62 -11.12 -1.08 -6.38
CA ARG A 62 -11.88 -2.16 -5.74
C ARG A 62 -12.13 -1.86 -4.28
N GLU A 63 -11.12 -1.38 -3.56
CA GLU A 63 -11.24 -0.99 -2.15
C GLU A 63 -12.27 0.13 -1.97
N ASP A 64 -12.33 1.11 -2.88
CA ASP A 64 -13.33 2.18 -2.88
C ASP A 64 -14.76 1.62 -3.08
N ALA A 65 -14.92 0.63 -3.96
CA ALA A 65 -16.19 -0.04 -4.18
C ALA A 65 -16.61 -0.88 -2.96
N ASP A 66 -15.68 -1.64 -2.39
CA ASP A 66 -15.90 -2.43 -1.19
C ASP A 66 -16.25 -1.53 0.01
N GLU A 67 -15.62 -0.36 0.14
CA GLU A 67 -15.97 0.61 1.19
C GLU A 67 -17.41 1.14 1.02
N HIS A 68 -17.84 1.39 -0.23
CA HIS A 68 -19.21 1.77 -0.52
C HIS A 68 -20.20 0.67 -0.12
N ASP A 69 -19.90 -0.57 -0.48
CA ASP A 69 -20.75 -1.72 -0.19
C ASP A 69 -20.85 -1.98 1.32
N ILE A 70 -19.73 -1.87 2.06
CA ILE A 70 -19.74 -1.97 3.54
C ILE A 70 -20.64 -0.89 4.15
N LYS A 71 -20.56 0.36 3.66
CA LYS A 71 -21.43 1.45 4.13
C LYS A 71 -22.91 1.14 3.86
N LEU A 72 -23.23 0.59 2.69
CA LEU A 72 -24.59 0.24 2.32
C LEU A 72 -25.16 -0.90 3.20
N ILE A 73 -24.38 -1.97 3.39
CA ILE A 73 -24.74 -3.10 4.25
C ILE A 73 -24.98 -2.62 5.68
N LYS A 74 -24.05 -1.81 6.22
CA LYS A 74 -24.16 -1.24 7.56
C LYS A 74 -25.43 -0.40 7.71
N LYS A 75 -25.72 0.46 6.73
CA LYS A 75 -26.94 1.29 6.72
C LYS A 75 -28.21 0.44 6.75
N HIS A 76 -28.28 -0.63 5.96
CA HIS A 76 -29.45 -1.53 5.97
C HIS A 76 -29.57 -2.31 7.28
N PHE A 77 -28.47 -2.80 7.83
CA PHE A 77 -28.45 -3.48 9.12
C PHE A 77 -28.96 -2.56 10.25
N ASP A 78 -28.45 -1.32 10.32
CA ASP A 78 -28.87 -0.34 11.32
C ASP A 78 -30.36 0.04 11.16
N ALA A 79 -30.84 0.17 9.93
CA ALA A 79 -32.26 0.46 9.65
C ALA A 79 -33.20 -0.69 10.04
N LEU A 80 -32.76 -1.95 9.93
CA LEU A 80 -33.51 -3.11 10.40
C LEU A 80 -33.50 -3.22 11.93
N ARG A 81 -32.38 -2.85 12.56
CA ARG A 81 -32.24 -2.80 14.02
C ARG A 81 -33.03 -1.68 14.69
N GLY A 82 -33.25 -0.56 14.00
CA GLY A 82 -34.06 0.57 14.47
C GLY A 82 -35.58 0.37 14.34
N LYS A 83 -36.05 -0.70 13.69
CA LYS A 83 -37.48 -1.05 13.55
C LYS A 83 -37.98 -2.05 14.61
N ALA A 84 -37.11 -2.51 15.50
CA ALA A 84 -37.44 -3.45 16.58
C ALA A 84 -37.66 -2.76 17.94
N GLY A 85 -38.05 -1.48 17.93
CA GLY A 85 -38.38 -0.69 19.14
C GLY A 85 -39.82 -0.23 19.10
#